data_AF-A0A7V0N1I4-F1
#
_entry.id   AF-A0A7V0N1I4-F1
#
_cell.length_a   1.000
_cell.length_b   1.000
_cell.length_c   1.000
_cell.angle_alpha   90.00
_cell.angle_beta   90.00
_cell.angle_gamma   90.00
#
_symmetry.space_group_name_H-M   'P 1'
#
loop_
_entity.id
_entity.type
_entity.pdbx_description
1 polymer ?
#
loop_
_entity_poly.entity_id
_entity_poly.type
_entity_poly.pdbx_seq_one_letter_code
_entity_poly.pdbx_strand_id
1 'polypeptide(L)'
;MKEKHKVNWEKAMPFLFILPCVGILLAISIFPLIYSLWLSFNSWELAMGFPPEFIGVGNYIRLFLEPRFWNAMLNTGRVLLFGVGSQFLIGLAIAILLDKLIRGRTLITTLFLLPMVIAPVVVGCTWRQIYHYEYGPLNYILRGVNLSAIPWLSNPNFSLSSVIIGDTCE
;
A
#
# COMPACT_ATOMS: atom_id res chain seq x y z
N MET A 1 59.27 9.25 13.94
CA MET A 1 58.35 9.33 12.78
C MET A 1 57.20 8.34 13.00
N LYS A 2 56.02 8.82 13.42
CA LYS A 2 54.72 8.13 13.37
C LYS A 2 53.65 9.17 13.72
N GLU A 3 53.11 9.83 12.70
CA GLU A 3 51.97 10.75 12.85
C GLU A 3 50.77 9.96 13.37
N LYS A 4 50.38 10.22 14.61
CA LYS A 4 49.11 9.75 15.17
C LYS A 4 47.98 10.42 14.40
N HIS A 5 47.16 9.62 13.71
CA HIS A 5 45.86 10.04 13.21
C HIS A 5 45.05 10.65 14.35
N LYS A 6 45.04 11.98 14.47
CA LYS A 6 44.14 12.69 15.37
C LYS A 6 42.73 12.53 14.80
N VAL A 7 41.97 11.60 15.37
CA VAL A 7 40.53 11.46 15.10
C VAL A 7 39.89 12.82 15.36
N ASN A 8 39.35 13.44 14.31
CA ASN A 8 38.65 14.72 14.42
C ASN A 8 37.29 14.47 15.08
N TRP A 9 37.26 14.52 16.41
CA TRP A 9 36.07 14.24 17.21
C TRP A 9 34.87 15.11 16.84
N GLU A 10 35.08 16.34 16.36
CA GLU A 10 34.02 17.20 15.83
C GLU A 10 33.30 16.60 14.60
N LYS A 11 34.02 15.84 13.76
CA LYS A 11 33.42 15.14 12.61
C LYS A 11 32.84 13.78 12.99
N ALA A 12 33.31 13.16 14.08
CA ALA A 12 32.88 11.83 14.51
C ALA A 12 31.67 11.84 15.46
N MET A 13 31.48 12.91 16.24
CA MET A 13 30.34 13.05 17.16
C MET A 13 28.96 12.95 16.49
N PRO A 14 28.71 13.56 15.31
CA PRO A 14 27.43 13.37 14.61
C PRO A 14 27.18 11.91 14.21
N PHE A 15 28.20 11.20 13.72
CA PHE A 15 28.06 9.79 13.38
C PHE A 15 27.81 8.92 14.60
N LEU A 16 28.47 9.21 15.73
CA LEU A 16 28.29 8.47 16.98
C LEU A 16 26.84 8.59 17.52
N PHE A 17 26.22 9.76 17.37
CA PHE A 17 24.81 9.97 17.75
C PHE A 17 23.81 9.33 16.78
N ILE A 18 24.15 9.23 15.49
CA ILE A 18 23.31 8.58 14.47
C ILE A 18 23.44 7.05 14.54
N LEU A 19 24.60 6.53 14.95
CA LEU A 19 24.93 5.10 14.97
C LEU A 19 23.92 4.21 15.70
N PRO A 20 23.39 4.53 16.92
CA PRO A 20 22.39 3.68 17.57
C PRO A 20 21.06 3.66 16.79
N CYS A 21 20.64 4.78 16.22
CA CYS A 21 19.41 4.85 15.42
C CYS A 21 19.55 4.03 14.13
N VAL A 22 20.66 4.21 13.40
CA VAL A 22 20.95 3.44 12.19
C VAL A 22 21.15 1.96 12.51
N GLY A 23 21.84 1.62 13.60
CA GLY A 23 22.04 0.24 14.02
C GLY A 23 20.71 -0.48 14.28
N ILE A 24 19.78 0.16 15.00
CA ILE A 24 18.44 -0.39 15.23
C ILE A 24 17.65 -0.51 13.93
N LEU A 25 17.66 0.52 13.08
CA LEU A 25 16.92 0.53 11.82
C LEU A 25 17.42 -0.55 10.86
N LEU A 26 18.75 -0.72 10.77
CA LEU A 26 19.37 -1.79 10.00
C LEU A 26 19.06 -3.16 10.60
N ALA A 27 19.14 -3.33 11.92
CA ALA A 27 18.81 -4.60 12.56
C ALA A 27 17.34 -4.99 12.28
N ILE A 28 16.40 -4.07 12.41
CA ILE A 28 14.97 -4.34 12.19
C ILE A 28 14.63 -4.51 10.71
N SER A 29 15.34 -3.85 9.78
CA SER A 29 15.03 -3.92 8.34
C SER A 29 15.81 -5.00 7.60
N ILE A 30 17.12 -5.08 7.83
CA ILE A 30 18.03 -5.98 7.11
C ILE A 30 17.90 -7.41 7.62
N PHE A 31 17.76 -7.63 8.93
CA PHE A 31 17.62 -8.97 9.46
C PHE A 31 16.43 -9.75 8.85
N PRO A 32 15.17 -9.24 8.88
CA PRO A 32 14.06 -9.97 8.27
C PRO A 32 14.17 -10.04 6.75
N LEU A 33 14.82 -9.08 6.10
CA LEU A 33 15.06 -9.13 4.65
C LEU A 33 16.00 -10.28 4.30
N ILE A 34 17.15 -10.41 4.98
CA ILE A 34 18.09 -11.52 4.76
C ILE A 34 17.42 -12.84 5.10
N TYR A 35 16.66 -12.91 6.19
CA TYR A 35 15.93 -14.11 6.58
C TYR A 35 14.87 -14.51 5.53
N SER A 36 14.11 -13.55 5.02
CA SER A 36 13.11 -13.75 3.96
C SER A 36 13.75 -14.19 2.64
N LEU A 37 14.89 -13.61 2.27
CA LEU A 37 15.67 -14.06 1.12
C LEU A 37 16.21 -15.47 1.31
N TRP A 38 16.70 -15.82 2.50
CA TRP A 38 17.12 -17.20 2.77
C TRP A 38 15.92 -18.15 2.64
N LEU A 39 14.77 -17.81 3.21
CA LEU A 39 13.54 -18.58 3.09
C LEU A 39 13.04 -18.71 1.65
N SER A 40 13.24 -17.72 0.78
CA SER A 40 12.77 -17.81 -0.61
C SER A 40 13.47 -18.90 -1.41
N PHE A 41 14.67 -19.34 -0.99
CA PHE A 41 15.38 -20.49 -1.57
C PHE A 41 15.05 -21.84 -0.89
N ASN A 42 14.26 -21.83 0.18
CA ASN A 42 13.87 -23.03 0.91
C ASN A 42 12.38 -23.34 0.69
N SER A 43 12.01 -24.62 0.60
CA SER A 43 10.62 -25.04 0.70
C SER A 43 10.26 -25.12 2.17
N TRP A 44 9.53 -24.11 2.65
CA TRP A 44 9.07 -24.06 4.02
C TRP A 44 7.57 -23.79 4.08
N GLU A 45 6.82 -24.81 4.49
CA GLU A 45 5.40 -24.68 4.82
C GLU A 45 5.22 -24.69 6.33
N LEU A 46 4.97 -23.50 6.91
CA LEU A 46 4.71 -23.36 8.35
C LEU A 46 3.56 -24.25 8.82
N ALA A 47 2.59 -24.55 7.94
CA ALA A 47 1.40 -25.34 8.27
C ALA A 47 1.67 -26.85 8.41
N MET A 48 2.70 -27.37 7.74
CA MET A 48 2.99 -28.82 7.74
C MET A 48 4.07 -29.22 8.76
N GLY A 49 4.77 -28.25 9.37
CA GLY A 49 5.75 -28.52 10.43
C GLY A 49 7.03 -29.22 9.98
N PHE A 50 7.25 -29.37 8.67
CA PHE A 50 8.52 -29.89 8.12
C PHE A 50 9.65 -28.88 8.27
N PRO A 51 10.90 -29.34 8.48
CA PRO A 51 12.05 -28.46 8.46
C PRO A 51 12.21 -27.82 7.06
N PRO A 52 12.69 -26.56 6.97
CA PRO A 52 12.95 -25.92 5.68
C PRO A 52 13.99 -26.73 4.89
N GLU A 53 13.62 -27.17 3.69
CA GLU A 53 14.54 -27.86 2.77
C GLU A 53 15.04 -26.88 1.70
N PHE A 54 16.35 -26.89 1.43
CA PHE A 54 16.93 -26.01 0.43
C PHE A 54 16.65 -26.54 -0.99
N ILE A 55 15.80 -25.84 -1.72
CA ILE A 55 15.39 -26.20 -3.10
C ILE A 55 15.94 -25.23 -4.15
N GLY A 56 16.88 -24.35 -3.77
CA GLY A 56 17.46 -23.34 -4.65
C GLY A 56 16.38 -22.44 -5.25
N VAL A 57 16.34 -22.31 -6.57
CA VAL A 57 15.39 -21.43 -7.27
C VAL A 57 14.03 -22.06 -7.56
N GLY A 58 13.73 -23.24 -7.00
CA GLY A 58 12.51 -23.99 -7.27
C GLY A 58 11.21 -23.19 -7.01
N ASN A 59 11.19 -22.36 -5.96
CA ASN A 59 10.05 -21.49 -5.64
C ASN A 59 9.78 -20.47 -6.75
N TYR A 60 10.83 -19.87 -7.33
CA TYR A 60 10.70 -18.88 -8.41
C TYR A 60 10.18 -19.52 -9.69
N ILE A 61 10.68 -20.70 -10.06
CA ILE A 61 10.20 -21.44 -11.25
C ILE A 61 8.71 -21.76 -11.11
N ARG A 62 8.30 -22.27 -9.94
CA ARG A 62 6.88 -22.56 -9.65
C ARG A 62 6.03 -21.29 -9.74
N LEU A 63 6.50 -20.17 -9.19
CA LEU A 63 5.81 -18.88 -9.23
C LEU A 63 5.56 -18.39 -10.66
N PHE A 64 6.58 -18.44 -11.53
CA PHE A 64 6.46 -17.96 -12.91
C PHE A 64 5.56 -18.85 -13.79
N LEU A 65 5.48 -20.15 -13.47
CA LEU A 65 4.59 -21.09 -14.15
C LEU A 65 3.13 -20.96 -13.69
N GLU A 66 2.86 -20.30 -12.56
CA GLU A 66 1.52 -20.20 -12.01
C GLU A 66 0.72 -19.06 -12.68
N PRO A 67 -0.40 -19.35 -13.37
CA PRO A 67 -1.19 -18.31 -14.04
C PRO A 67 -1.78 -17.28 -13.06
N ARG A 68 -1.99 -17.68 -11.81
CA ARG A 68 -2.50 -16.81 -10.74
C ARG A 68 -1.52 -15.70 -10.41
N PHE A 69 -0.21 -15.95 -10.49
CA PHE A 69 0.83 -14.95 -10.27
C PHE A 69 0.71 -13.79 -11.26
N TRP A 70 0.58 -14.10 -12.55
CA TRP A 70 0.43 -13.09 -13.60
C TRP A 70 -0.87 -12.30 -13.47
N ASN A 71 -1.98 -12.96 -13.13
CA ASN A 71 -3.24 -12.28 -12.86
C ASN A 71 -3.15 -11.34 -11.65
N ALA A 72 -2.49 -11.77 -10.58
CA ALA A 72 -2.24 -10.93 -9.41
C ALA A 72 -1.36 -9.72 -9.77
N MET A 73 -0.26 -9.94 -10.49
CA MET A 73 0.62 -8.86 -10.95
C MET A 73 -0.10 -7.84 -11.84
N LEU A 74 -0.93 -8.31 -12.78
CA LEU A 74 -1.75 -7.43 -13.63
C LEU A 74 -2.77 -6.64 -12.80
N ASN A 75 -3.41 -7.26 -11.82
CA ASN A 75 -4.35 -6.57 -10.93
C ASN A 75 -3.65 -5.52 -10.06
N THR A 76 -2.49 -5.83 -9.48
CA THR A 76 -1.65 -4.85 -8.76
C THR A 76 -1.23 -3.71 -9.68
N GLY A 77 -0.79 -4.00 -10.91
CA GLY A 77 -0.46 -2.99 -11.89
C GLY A 77 -1.64 -2.07 -12.24
N ARG A 78 -2.85 -2.63 -12.39
CA ARG A 78 -4.08 -1.84 -12.60
C ARG A 78 -4.41 -0.96 -11.41
N VAL A 79 -4.32 -1.48 -10.18
CA VAL A 79 -4.56 -0.69 -8.96
C VAL A 79 -3.56 0.45 -8.86
N LEU A 80 -2.27 0.20 -9.11
CA LEU A 80 -1.25 1.25 -9.10
C LEU A 80 -1.51 2.30 -10.18
N LEU A 81 -1.76 1.87 -11.42
CA LEU A 81 -1.92 2.79 -12.54
C LEU A 81 -3.19 3.65 -12.40
N PHE A 82 -4.33 3.02 -12.11
CA PHE A 82 -5.62 3.72 -12.04
C PHE A 82 -5.87 4.36 -10.68
N GLY A 83 -5.51 3.71 -9.57
CA GLY A 83 -5.63 4.28 -8.23
C GLY A 83 -4.68 5.46 -8.05
N VAL A 84 -3.38 5.20 -8.01
CA VAL A 84 -2.37 6.26 -7.80
C VAL A 84 -2.43 7.30 -8.92
N GLY A 85 -2.63 6.88 -10.17
CA GLY A 85 -2.76 7.81 -11.29
C GLY A 85 -3.96 8.75 -11.16
N SER A 86 -5.13 8.23 -10.77
CA SER A 86 -6.32 9.08 -10.57
C SER A 86 -6.17 9.97 -9.33
N GLN A 87 -5.63 9.45 -8.22
CA GLN A 87 -5.36 10.23 -7.01
C GLN A 87 -4.42 11.41 -7.31
N PHE A 88 -3.35 11.18 -8.08
CA PHE A 88 -2.44 12.24 -8.52
C PHE A 88 -3.14 13.29 -9.39
N LEU A 89 -3.92 12.86 -10.40
CA LEU A 89 -4.62 13.77 -11.31
C LEU A 89 -5.67 14.61 -10.58
N ILE A 90 -6.47 13.99 -9.71
CA ILE A 90 -7.50 14.67 -8.92
C ILE A 90 -6.84 15.64 -7.92
N GLY A 91 -5.83 15.18 -7.19
CA GLY A 91 -5.08 16.00 -6.24
C GLY A 91 -4.42 17.21 -6.90
N LEU A 92 -3.81 17.02 -8.07
CA LEU A 92 -3.22 18.09 -8.86
C LEU A 92 -4.28 19.09 -9.37
N ALA A 93 -5.41 18.59 -9.89
CA ALA A 93 -6.50 19.44 -10.36
C ALA A 93 -7.07 20.30 -9.23
N ILE A 94 -7.30 19.71 -8.05
CA ILE A 94 -7.76 20.42 -6.86
C ILE A 94 -6.71 21.44 -6.40
N ALA A 95 -5.42 21.09 -6.39
CA ALA A 95 -4.35 22.00 -6.00
C ALA A 95 -4.29 23.25 -6.89
N ILE A 96 -4.40 23.08 -8.22
CA ILE A 96 -4.42 24.19 -9.18
C ILE A 96 -5.67 25.07 -8.99
N LEU A 97 -6.83 24.47 -8.71
CA LEU A 97 -8.06 25.21 -8.43
C LEU A 97 -7.94 26.03 -7.13
N LEU A 98 -7.36 25.43 -6.08
CA LEU A 98 -7.16 26.08 -4.79
C LEU A 98 -6.11 27.19 -4.81
N ASP A 99 -5.12 27.10 -5.70
CA ASP A 99 -4.11 28.15 -5.86
C ASP A 99 -4.74 29.48 -6.33
N LYS A 100 -5.79 29.41 -7.14
CA LYS A 100 -6.53 30.57 -7.66
C LYS A 100 -7.56 31.14 -6.68
N LEU A 101 -7.84 30.46 -5.57
CA LEU A 101 -8.87 30.85 -4.61
C LEU A 101 -8.30 31.83 -3.57
N ILE A 102 -8.76 33.09 -3.63
CA ILE A 102 -8.31 34.18 -2.73
C ILE A 102 -9.05 34.15 -1.39
N ARG A 103 -10.29 33.61 -1.34
CA ARG A 103 -11.15 33.62 -0.15
C ARG A 103 -11.67 32.20 0.13
N GLY A 104 -11.57 31.74 1.38
CA GLY A 104 -12.02 30.40 1.78
C GLY A 104 -11.04 29.25 1.53
N ARG A 105 -9.84 29.53 0.99
CA ARG A 105 -8.78 28.52 0.72
C ARG A 105 -8.53 27.62 1.93
N THR A 106 -8.29 28.21 3.10
CA THR A 106 -7.99 27.46 4.33
C THR A 106 -9.11 26.50 4.72
N LEU A 107 -10.37 26.92 4.64
CA LEU A 107 -11.50 26.04 4.99
C LEU A 107 -11.62 24.86 4.02
N ILE A 108 -11.48 25.13 2.72
CA ILE A 108 -11.58 24.09 1.68
C ILE A 108 -10.40 23.12 1.80
N THR A 109 -9.17 23.62 1.98
CA THR A 109 -7.99 22.77 2.21
C THR A 109 -8.15 21.91 3.46
N THR A 110 -8.64 22.46 4.57
CA THR A 110 -8.90 21.67 5.77
C THR A 110 -9.91 20.56 5.51
N LEU A 111 -11.03 20.85 4.84
CA LEU A 111 -12.04 19.83 4.50
C LEU A 111 -11.48 18.70 3.63
N PHE A 112 -10.61 19.00 2.66
CA PHE A 112 -9.95 18.00 1.83
C PHE A 112 -8.88 17.19 2.57
N LEU A 113 -8.28 17.74 3.62
CA LEU A 113 -7.29 17.04 4.44
C LEU A 113 -7.93 16.16 5.52
N LEU A 114 -9.20 16.35 5.86
CA LEU A 114 -9.88 15.55 6.89
C LEU A 114 -9.86 14.04 6.60
N PRO A 115 -10.15 13.55 5.37
CA PRO A 115 -10.12 12.12 5.06
C PRO A 115 -8.75 11.49 5.31
N MET A 116 -7.67 12.20 5.00
CA MET A 116 -6.29 11.72 5.16
C MET A 116 -5.90 11.40 6.61
N VAL A 117 -6.64 11.93 7.58
CA VAL A 117 -6.41 11.68 9.01
C VAL A 117 -7.20 10.45 9.50
N ILE A 118 -8.20 10.00 8.73
CA ILE A 118 -9.00 8.82 9.06
C ILE A 118 -8.12 7.57 8.88
N ALA A 119 -8.22 6.62 9.81
CA ALA A 119 -7.46 5.38 9.70
C ALA A 119 -7.90 4.56 8.47
N PRO A 120 -6.96 3.97 7.70
CA PRO A 120 -7.26 3.19 6.49
C PRO A 120 -8.32 2.10 6.73
N VAL A 121 -8.24 1.44 7.90
CA VAL A 121 -9.17 0.38 8.31
C VAL A 121 -10.62 0.89 8.42
N VAL A 122 -10.81 2.13 8.87
CA VAL A 122 -12.14 2.75 9.01
C VAL A 122 -12.70 3.07 7.63
N VAL A 123 -11.88 3.64 6.74
CA VAL A 123 -12.27 3.91 5.34
C VAL A 123 -12.70 2.63 4.64
N GLY A 124 -11.90 1.56 4.76
CA GLY A 124 -12.24 0.25 4.22
C GLY A 124 -13.55 -0.33 4.78
N CYS A 125 -13.81 -0.18 6.08
CA CYS A 125 -15.06 -0.65 6.69
C CYS A 125 -16.28 0.16 6.21
N THR A 126 -16.14 1.49 6.10
CA THR A 126 -17.19 2.37 5.57
C THR A 126 -17.52 2.01 4.13
N TRP A 127 -16.51 1.85 3.25
CA TRP A 127 -16.74 1.43 1.87
C TRP A 127 -17.35 0.04 1.75
N ARG A 128 -16.94 -0.90 2.61
CA ARG A 128 -17.58 -2.22 2.67
C ARG A 128 -19.08 -2.14 3.00
N GLN A 129 -19.47 -1.22 3.90
CA GLN A 129 -20.87 -0.96 4.21
C GLN A 129 -21.59 -0.31 3.02
N ILE A 130 -20.93 0.63 2.33
CA ILE A 130 -21.47 1.32 1.16
C ILE A 130 -21.76 0.34 0.01
N TYR A 131 -20.83 -0.59 -0.23
CA TYR A 131 -20.92 -1.63 -1.25
C TYR A 131 -21.77 -2.84 -0.87
N HIS A 132 -22.43 -2.82 0.30
CA HIS A 132 -23.21 -3.97 0.76
C HIS A 132 -24.33 -4.33 -0.23
N TYR A 133 -24.50 -5.62 -0.50
CA TYR A 133 -25.43 -6.10 -1.52
C TYR A 133 -26.89 -5.77 -1.20
N GLU A 134 -27.32 -6.01 0.04
CA GLU A 134 -28.74 -5.93 0.43
C GLU A 134 -29.20 -4.53 0.83
N TYR A 135 -28.44 -3.86 1.71
CA TYR A 135 -28.76 -2.59 2.34
C TYR A 135 -27.72 -1.47 2.07
N GLY A 136 -26.80 -1.69 1.12
CA GLY A 136 -25.83 -0.67 0.75
C GLY A 136 -26.50 0.52 0.04
N PRO A 137 -26.14 1.77 0.39
CA PRO A 137 -26.63 2.98 -0.29
C PRO A 137 -26.51 2.93 -1.81
N LEU A 138 -25.40 2.38 -2.34
CA LEU A 138 -25.19 2.27 -3.79
C LEU A 138 -26.25 1.37 -4.46
N ASN A 139 -26.51 0.21 -3.89
CA ASN A 139 -27.53 -0.70 -4.43
C ASN A 139 -28.95 -0.20 -4.19
N TYR A 140 -29.18 0.57 -3.12
CA TYR A 140 -30.45 1.26 -2.90
C TYR A 140 -30.73 2.28 -4.01
N ILE A 141 -29.74 3.09 -4.39
CA ILE A 141 -29.85 4.05 -5.50
C ILE A 141 -30.10 3.31 -6.82
N LEU A 142 -29.37 2.23 -7.11
CA LEU A 142 -29.57 1.42 -8.32
C LEU A 142 -30.99 0.88 -8.43
N ARG A 143 -31.53 0.31 -7.34
CA ARG A 143 -32.92 -0.18 -7.29
C ARG A 143 -33.92 0.95 -7.51
N GLY A 144 -33.65 2.16 -7.00
CA GLY A 144 -34.47 3.35 -7.20
C GLY A 144 -34.57 3.79 -8.67
N VAL A 145 -33.56 3.51 -9.48
CA VAL A 145 -33.55 3.75 -10.94
C VAL A 145 -33.92 2.47 -11.72
N ASN A 146 -34.53 1.49 -11.04
CA ASN A 146 -35.00 0.22 -11.60
C ASN A 146 -33.89 -0.69 -12.18
N LEU A 147 -32.65 -0.55 -11.69
CA LEU A 147 -31.53 -1.42 -12.02
C LEU A 147 -31.39 -2.56 -11.00
N SER A 148 -30.90 -3.72 -11.45
CA SER A 148 -30.61 -4.85 -10.57
C SER A 148 -29.45 -4.53 -9.63
N ALA A 149 -29.53 -5.02 -8.38
CA ALA A 149 -28.43 -4.86 -7.42
C ALA A 149 -27.17 -5.57 -7.92
N ILE A 150 -26.02 -4.90 -7.78
CA ILE A 150 -24.73 -5.43 -8.21
C ILE A 150 -23.95 -5.88 -6.97
N PRO A 151 -23.42 -7.12 -6.95
CA PRO A 151 -22.53 -7.56 -5.88
C PRO A 151 -21.12 -7.00 -6.13
N TRP A 152 -20.92 -5.72 -5.78
CA TRP A 152 -19.70 -4.94 -6.04
C TRP A 152 -18.41 -5.63 -5.62
N LEU A 153 -18.38 -6.27 -4.44
CA LEU A 153 -17.18 -6.92 -3.89
C LEU A 153 -17.01 -8.38 -4.36
N SER A 154 -18.08 -9.05 -4.79
CA SER A 154 -18.06 -10.47 -5.15
C SER A 154 -18.02 -10.69 -6.66
N ASN A 155 -18.41 -9.70 -7.47
CA ASN A 155 -18.36 -9.79 -8.93
C ASN A 155 -16.94 -9.51 -9.43
N PRO A 156 -16.29 -10.43 -10.17
CA PRO A 156 -14.94 -10.25 -10.69
C PRO A 156 -14.77 -9.00 -11.59
N ASN A 157 -15.83 -8.53 -12.24
CA ASN A 157 -15.77 -7.38 -13.13
C ASN A 157 -15.80 -6.04 -12.38
N PHE A 158 -16.43 -5.99 -11.20
CA PHE A 158 -16.62 -4.75 -10.44
C PHE A 158 -15.74 -4.66 -9.19
N SER A 159 -15.26 -5.79 -8.67
CA SER A 159 -14.50 -5.84 -7.42
C SER A 159 -13.24 -4.99 -7.44
N LEU A 160 -12.45 -5.09 -8.51
CA LEU A 160 -11.21 -4.31 -8.64
C LEU A 160 -11.50 -2.81 -8.76
N SER A 161 -12.52 -2.41 -9.50
CA SER A 161 -12.93 -1.00 -9.62
C SER A 161 -13.46 -0.45 -8.30
N SER A 162 -14.23 -1.23 -7.54
CA SER A 162 -14.71 -0.84 -6.21
C SER A 162 -13.57 -0.63 -5.21
N VAL A 163 -12.52 -1.46 -5.27
CA VAL A 163 -11.32 -1.28 -4.45
C VAL A 163 -10.58 0.00 -4.85
N ILE A 164 -10.38 0.25 -6.15
CA ILE A 164 -9.70 1.46 -6.64
C ILE A 164 -10.45 2.72 -6.21
N ILE A 165 -11.79 2.73 -6.32
CA ILE A 165 -12.60 3.88 -5.89
C ILE A 165 -12.46 4.11 -4.38
N GLY A 166 -12.50 3.03 -3.59
CA GLY A 166 -12.33 3.11 -2.13
C GLY A 166 -10.97 3.68 -1.73
N ASP A 167 -9.91 3.17 -2.36
CA ASP A 167 -8.51 3.58 -2.16
C ASP A 167 -8.26 5.04 -2.59
N THR A 168 -8.83 5.47 -3.72
CA THR A 168 -8.67 6.85 -4.24
C THR A 168 -9.32 7.90 -3.33
N CYS A 169 -10.33 7.50 -2.56
CA CYS A 169 -11.05 8.37 -1.63
C CYS A 169 -10.48 8.38 -0.20
N GLU A 170 -9.46 7.57 0.08
CA GLU A 170 -8.65 7.63 1.31
C GLU A 170 -7.65 8.80 1.25
#